data_AF-A0ABD4QHB1-F1
#
_entry.id   AF-A0ABD4QHB1-F1
#
_cell.length_a   1.000
_cell.length_b   1.000
_cell.length_c   1.000
_cell.angle_alpha   90.00
_cell.angle_beta   90.00
_cell.angle_gamma   90.00
#
_symmetry.space_group_name_H-M   'P 1'
#
loop_
_entity.id
_entity.type
_entity.pdbx_description
1 polymer ?
#
loop_
_entity_poly.entity_id
_entity_poly.type
_entity_poly.pdbx_seq_one_letter_code
_entity_poly.pdbx_strand_id
1 'polypeptide(L)'
;MIQSAFLQKIGYEGQSITFDDLPALLKKMAYTFPFENRSVLNKQSYALNQEGLKRHLLEESRGGLCYDLNPLLFYVLKEAGFSVQLVQGTVFNNEAGTWAIDGTHVAILLEHHNERFLIDAGFGVNLPLQPVPFTEEWVEGASIRFRVKAEQTEKGTHLLQLDRGEGAETGYAFTLNEVSEATLVQMRHEIYENESSPFNKRALASKLTPTGRVIVTEDHITTHEHEEVSKKPLPVPFEDYVKNLIP
;
A
#
# COMPACT_ATOMS: atom_id res chain seq x y z
N MET A 1 7.01 -20.97 5.21
CA MET A 1 5.71 -20.32 5.54
C MET A 1 5.86 -18.83 5.26
N ILE A 2 4.84 -18.18 4.71
CA ILE A 2 4.98 -16.79 4.25
C ILE A 2 5.11 -15.82 5.43
N GLN A 3 4.40 -16.09 6.53
CA GLN A 3 4.43 -15.31 7.75
C GLN A 3 5.85 -15.24 8.32
N SER A 4 6.51 -16.38 8.54
CA SER A 4 7.85 -16.39 9.14
C SER A 4 8.89 -15.65 8.28
N ALA A 5 8.83 -15.84 6.95
CA ALA A 5 9.71 -15.13 6.02
C ALA A 5 9.44 -13.62 6.03
N PHE A 6 8.17 -13.22 6.10
CA PHE A 6 7.76 -11.82 6.16
C PHE A 6 8.23 -11.18 7.47
N LEU A 7 7.96 -11.79 8.63
CA LEU A 7 8.37 -11.27 9.94
C LEU A 7 9.89 -11.11 10.03
N GLN A 8 10.65 -12.07 9.49
CA GLN A 8 12.10 -11.96 9.37
C GLN A 8 12.50 -10.76 8.48
N LYS A 9 11.88 -10.61 7.30
CA LYS A 9 12.20 -9.55 6.34
C LYS A 9 11.94 -8.14 6.90
N ILE A 10 10.90 -7.98 7.70
CA ILE A 10 10.57 -6.69 8.33
C ILE A 10 11.24 -6.48 9.69
N GLY A 11 12.06 -7.44 10.15
CA GLY A 11 12.72 -7.38 11.46
C GLY A 11 11.73 -7.33 12.62
N TYR A 12 10.66 -8.12 12.57
CA TYR A 12 9.72 -8.31 13.67
C TYR A 12 10.16 -9.48 14.55
N GLU A 13 10.33 -9.23 15.86
CA GLU A 13 10.90 -10.20 16.79
C GLU A 13 9.87 -11.18 17.37
N GLY A 14 8.57 -10.90 17.22
CA GLY A 14 7.50 -11.77 17.70
C GLY A 14 7.31 -13.01 16.82
N GLN A 15 6.86 -14.12 17.43
CA GLN A 15 6.61 -15.39 16.74
C GLN A 15 5.15 -15.55 16.26
N SER A 16 4.23 -14.73 16.79
CA SER A 16 2.82 -14.69 16.42
C SER A 16 2.38 -13.25 16.21
N ILE A 17 1.28 -13.06 15.47
CA ILE A 17 0.68 -11.75 15.21
C ILE A 17 -0.69 -11.73 15.90
N THR A 18 -0.87 -10.82 16.84
CA THR A 18 -2.16 -10.51 17.47
C THR A 18 -2.71 -9.19 16.91
N PHE A 19 -3.97 -8.87 17.19
CA PHE A 19 -4.58 -7.63 16.70
C PHE A 19 -3.82 -6.39 17.19
N ASP A 20 -3.38 -6.40 18.44
CA ASP A 20 -2.62 -5.30 19.06
C ASP A 20 -1.24 -5.08 18.42
N ASP A 21 -0.72 -6.09 17.71
CA ASP A 21 0.55 -6.01 17.01
C ASP A 21 0.43 -5.30 15.64
N LEU A 22 -0.78 -5.16 15.10
CA LEU A 22 -1.01 -4.65 13.74
C LEU A 22 -0.40 -3.25 13.49
N PRO A 23 -0.50 -2.27 14.41
CA PRO A 23 0.16 -0.97 14.20
C PRO A 23 1.68 -1.08 14.10
N ALA A 24 2.31 -1.92 14.92
CA ALA A 24 3.76 -2.14 14.87
C ALA A 24 4.17 -2.88 13.59
N LEU A 25 3.38 -3.87 13.18
CA LEU A 25 3.57 -4.65 11.96
C LEU A 25 3.48 -3.77 10.71
N LEU A 26 2.44 -2.94 10.61
CA LEU A 26 2.21 -2.02 9.49
C LEU A 26 3.32 -0.97 9.38
N LYS A 27 3.79 -0.42 10.50
CA LYS A 27 4.93 0.51 10.52
C LYS A 27 6.21 -0.15 10.00
N LYS A 28 6.54 -1.35 10.49
CA LYS A 28 7.73 -2.08 10.04
C LYS A 28 7.63 -2.41 8.54
N MET A 29 6.47 -2.87 8.07
CA MET A 29 6.24 -3.11 6.66
C MET A 29 6.47 -1.85 5.81
N ALA A 30 5.93 -0.70 6.23
CA ALA A 30 6.10 0.58 5.54
C ALA A 30 7.56 1.09 5.50
N TYR A 31 8.38 0.70 6.48
CA TYR A 31 9.82 1.03 6.53
C TYR A 31 10.67 0.04 5.73
N THR A 32 10.18 -1.17 5.49
CA THR A 32 10.90 -2.23 4.77
C THR A 32 10.61 -2.20 3.27
N PHE A 33 9.34 -2.14 2.87
CA PHE A 33 8.94 -2.27 1.47
C PHE A 33 8.64 -0.91 0.86
N PRO A 34 9.34 -0.49 -0.21
CA PRO A 34 8.96 0.68 -0.98
C PRO A 34 7.71 0.40 -1.80
N PHE A 35 6.85 1.41 -1.94
CA PHE A 35 5.86 1.47 -3.00
C PHE A 35 6.58 1.86 -4.29
N GLU A 36 6.63 0.97 -5.29
CA GLU A 36 7.45 1.15 -6.50
C GLU A 36 6.87 0.48 -7.75
N ASN A 37 7.21 1.01 -8.93
CA ASN A 37 6.66 0.57 -10.21
C ASN A 37 7.66 -0.09 -11.17
N ARG A 38 8.80 -0.60 -10.70
CA ARG A 38 9.81 -1.24 -11.56
C ARG A 38 9.26 -2.44 -12.32
N SER A 39 8.38 -3.23 -11.69
CA SER A 39 7.73 -4.37 -12.37
C SER A 39 6.88 -3.90 -13.55
N VAL A 40 6.18 -2.76 -13.40
CA VAL A 40 5.34 -2.17 -14.45
C VAL A 40 6.20 -1.71 -15.62
N LEU A 41 7.25 -0.94 -15.35
CA LEU A 41 8.13 -0.38 -16.38
C LEU A 41 8.88 -1.45 -17.16
N ASN A 42 9.33 -2.50 -16.46
CA ASN A 42 10.03 -3.63 -17.06
C ASN A 42 9.07 -4.70 -17.61
N LYS A 43 7.75 -4.46 -17.59
CA LYS A 43 6.69 -5.41 -18.00
C LYS A 43 6.90 -6.82 -17.42
N GLN A 44 7.36 -6.88 -16.17
CA GLN A 44 7.65 -8.14 -15.50
C GLN A 44 6.36 -8.86 -15.14
N SER A 45 6.36 -10.17 -15.32
CA SER A 45 5.26 -11.04 -14.95
C SER A 45 5.68 -12.01 -13.86
N TYR A 46 4.83 -12.15 -12.86
CA TYR A 46 4.94 -13.10 -11.75
C TYR A 46 3.54 -13.47 -11.26
N ALA A 47 3.43 -14.53 -10.49
CA ALA A 47 2.14 -14.94 -9.93
C ALA A 47 1.73 -14.01 -8.76
N LEU A 48 0.48 -13.56 -8.75
CA LEU A 48 -0.11 -12.78 -7.65
C LEU A 48 -0.82 -13.69 -6.63
N ASN A 49 -0.22 -14.85 -6.38
CA ASN A 49 -0.63 -15.79 -5.36
C ASN A 49 0.41 -15.84 -4.24
N GLN A 50 0.13 -16.58 -3.17
CA GLN A 50 0.99 -16.63 -1.99
C GLN A 50 2.47 -16.91 -2.30
N GLU A 51 2.77 -17.93 -3.11
CA GLU A 51 4.16 -18.30 -3.41
C GLU A 51 4.83 -17.29 -4.35
N GLY A 52 4.10 -16.77 -5.33
CA GLY A 52 4.62 -15.77 -6.26
C GLY A 52 4.97 -14.46 -5.58
N LEU A 53 4.09 -13.96 -4.70
CA LEU A 53 4.33 -12.74 -3.92
C LEU A 53 5.45 -12.93 -2.89
N LYS A 54 5.50 -14.09 -2.22
CA LYS A 54 6.60 -14.46 -1.32
C LYS A 54 7.94 -14.36 -2.05
N ARG A 55 8.07 -15.05 -3.19
CA ARG A 55 9.30 -15.00 -3.99
C ARG A 55 9.61 -13.58 -4.43
N HIS A 56 8.63 -12.89 -5.03
CA HIS A 56 8.85 -11.58 -5.60
C HIS A 56 9.30 -10.55 -4.56
N LEU A 57 8.58 -10.44 -3.44
CA LEU A 57 8.79 -9.36 -2.47
C LEU A 57 9.80 -9.73 -1.39
N LEU A 58 9.82 -11.00 -0.93
CA LEU A 58 10.67 -11.39 0.19
C LEU A 58 12.05 -11.91 -0.25
N GLU A 59 12.18 -12.48 -1.44
CA GLU A 59 13.40 -13.16 -1.90
C GLU A 59 14.18 -12.32 -2.97
N GLU A 60 13.51 -11.48 -3.76
CA GLU A 60 14.11 -10.76 -4.90
C GLU A 60 14.43 -9.27 -4.63
N SER A 61 14.42 -8.82 -3.36
CA SER A 61 14.60 -7.40 -2.97
C SER A 61 13.72 -6.44 -3.77
N ARG A 62 12.41 -6.70 -3.73
CA ARG A 62 11.38 -5.90 -4.41
C ARG A 62 10.45 -5.21 -3.44
N GLY A 63 9.97 -4.04 -3.87
CA GLY A 63 8.73 -3.47 -3.38
C GLY A 63 7.63 -3.79 -4.39
N GLY A 64 6.55 -3.03 -4.37
CA GLY A 64 5.51 -3.15 -5.38
C GLY A 64 4.44 -2.09 -5.25
N LEU A 65 3.35 -2.27 -5.97
CA LEU A 65 2.17 -1.41 -5.87
C LEU A 65 1.15 -2.01 -4.90
N CYS A 66 -0.05 -1.41 -4.81
CA CYS A 66 -1.09 -1.90 -3.89
C CYS A 66 -1.47 -3.36 -4.13
N TYR A 67 -1.50 -3.81 -5.39
CA TYR A 67 -1.78 -5.21 -5.78
C TYR A 67 -0.65 -6.19 -5.45
N ASP A 68 0.48 -5.71 -4.95
CA ASP A 68 1.60 -6.53 -4.46
C ASP A 68 1.63 -6.51 -2.94
N LEU A 69 1.65 -5.31 -2.36
CA LEU A 69 1.87 -5.08 -0.94
C LEU A 69 0.67 -5.56 -0.09
N ASN A 70 -0.56 -5.19 -0.48
CA ASN A 70 -1.74 -5.59 0.29
C ASN A 70 -2.02 -7.09 0.18
N PRO A 71 -1.90 -7.74 -1.00
CA PRO A 71 -1.98 -9.20 -1.09
C PRO A 71 -0.90 -9.95 -0.30
N LEU A 72 0.35 -9.46 -0.27
CA LEU A 72 1.39 -10.03 0.61
C LEU A 72 0.93 -10.01 2.07
N LEU A 73 0.48 -8.85 2.57
CA LEU A 73 0.00 -8.70 3.93
C LEU A 73 -1.25 -9.56 4.20
N PHE A 74 -2.16 -9.66 3.23
CA PHE A 74 -3.34 -10.52 3.32
C PHE A 74 -2.96 -11.98 3.58
N TYR A 75 -2.02 -12.57 2.83
CA TYR A 75 -1.60 -13.95 3.07
C TYR A 75 -0.91 -14.12 4.43
N VAL A 76 -0.13 -13.12 4.88
CA VAL A 76 0.50 -13.12 6.21
C VAL A 76 -0.55 -13.12 7.32
N LEU A 77 -1.55 -12.24 7.23
CA LEU A 77 -2.64 -12.15 8.22
C LEU A 77 -3.54 -13.39 8.19
N LYS A 78 -3.83 -13.92 7.00
CA LYS A 78 -4.60 -15.17 6.83
C LYS A 78 -3.86 -16.36 7.43
N GLU A 79 -2.56 -16.49 7.21
CA GLU A 79 -1.72 -17.54 7.83
C GLU A 79 -1.61 -17.37 9.36
N ALA A 80 -1.72 -16.12 9.86
CA ALA A 80 -1.81 -15.82 11.28
C ALA A 80 -3.18 -16.13 11.92
N GLY A 81 -4.19 -16.50 11.11
CA GLY A 81 -5.52 -16.85 11.59
C GLY A 81 -6.52 -15.70 11.69
N PHE A 82 -6.21 -14.52 11.14
CA PHE A 82 -7.20 -13.43 11.05
C PHE A 82 -8.28 -13.75 10.02
N SER A 83 -9.50 -13.27 10.28
CA SER A 83 -10.56 -13.20 9.27
C SER A 83 -10.31 -12.00 8.37
N VAL A 84 -9.73 -12.24 7.19
CA VAL A 84 -9.37 -11.21 6.22
C VAL A 84 -9.85 -11.55 4.83
N GLN A 85 -10.18 -10.52 4.05
CA GLN A 85 -10.50 -10.61 2.62
C GLN A 85 -9.91 -9.39 1.88
N LEU A 86 -9.62 -9.56 0.60
CA LEU A 86 -9.21 -8.44 -0.26
C LEU A 86 -10.45 -7.70 -0.76
N VAL A 87 -10.39 -6.38 -0.80
CA VAL A 87 -11.46 -5.51 -1.33
C VAL A 87 -10.89 -4.56 -2.37
N GLN A 88 -11.66 -4.32 -3.43
CA GLN A 88 -11.25 -3.45 -4.54
C GLN A 88 -11.78 -2.03 -4.37
N GLY A 89 -10.98 -1.06 -4.80
CA GLY A 89 -11.32 0.35 -4.83
C GLY A 89 -10.75 1.12 -6.01
N THR A 90 -11.15 2.39 -6.09
CA THR A 90 -10.75 3.35 -7.12
C THR A 90 -10.26 4.62 -6.43
N VAL A 91 -9.02 5.01 -6.69
CA VAL A 91 -8.40 6.23 -6.13
C VAL A 91 -9.06 7.47 -6.69
N PHE A 92 -9.24 8.49 -5.85
CA PHE A 92 -9.68 9.82 -6.27
C PHE A 92 -8.48 10.75 -6.40
N ASN A 93 -8.36 11.44 -7.53
CA ASN A 93 -7.37 12.49 -7.71
C ASN A 93 -8.01 13.83 -7.29
N ASN A 94 -7.69 14.30 -6.08
CA ASN A 94 -8.23 15.56 -5.54
C ASN A 94 -7.79 16.79 -6.35
N GLU A 95 -6.60 16.80 -6.96
CA GLU A 95 -6.12 17.93 -7.78
C GLU A 95 -6.89 18.05 -9.11
N ALA A 96 -7.16 16.91 -9.76
CA ALA A 96 -7.90 16.86 -11.00
C ALA A 96 -9.43 16.84 -10.81
N GLY A 97 -9.90 16.52 -9.59
CA GLY A 97 -11.32 16.36 -9.29
C GLY A 97 -11.95 15.14 -9.98
N THR A 98 -11.16 14.09 -10.27
CA THR A 98 -11.60 12.92 -11.05
C THR A 98 -11.13 11.61 -10.44
N TRP A 99 -11.89 10.53 -10.67
CA TRP A 99 -11.44 9.17 -10.36
C TRP A 99 -10.29 8.72 -11.26
N ALA A 100 -9.38 7.92 -10.69
CA ALA A 100 -8.37 7.17 -11.42
C ALA A 100 -9.00 6.01 -12.21
N ILE A 101 -8.17 5.19 -12.85
CA ILE A 101 -8.63 3.99 -13.55
C ILE A 101 -9.42 3.11 -12.58
N ASP A 102 -10.59 2.67 -13.05
CA ASP A 102 -11.55 1.98 -12.21
C ASP A 102 -11.00 0.67 -11.64
N GLY A 103 -11.22 0.46 -10.35
CA GLY A 103 -10.87 -0.78 -9.66
C GLY A 103 -9.36 -1.07 -9.58
N THR A 104 -8.49 -0.07 -9.75
CA THR A 104 -7.03 -0.28 -9.73
C THR A 104 -6.38 -0.12 -8.35
N HIS A 105 -7.17 -0.04 -7.28
CA HIS A 105 -6.70 -0.15 -5.90
C HIS A 105 -7.22 -1.41 -5.23
N VAL A 106 -6.44 -1.98 -4.30
CA VAL A 106 -6.86 -3.08 -3.44
C VAL A 106 -6.42 -2.80 -2.02
N ALA A 107 -7.27 -3.13 -1.06
CA ALA A 107 -6.99 -3.07 0.38
C ALA A 107 -7.49 -4.36 1.05
N ILE A 108 -7.37 -4.45 2.37
CA ILE A 108 -7.81 -5.62 3.15
C ILE A 108 -8.95 -5.20 4.07
N LEU A 109 -10.03 -5.96 4.06
CA LEU A 109 -11.06 -5.92 5.10
C LEU A 109 -10.75 -7.01 6.13
N LEU A 110 -10.61 -6.61 7.39
CA LEU A 110 -10.34 -7.48 8.53
C LEU A 110 -11.54 -7.46 9.47
N GLU A 111 -11.98 -8.64 9.91
CA GLU A 111 -13.01 -8.79 10.95
C GLU A 111 -12.37 -9.29 12.25
N HIS A 112 -12.63 -8.57 13.35
CA HIS A 112 -12.13 -8.91 14.68
C HIS A 112 -13.18 -8.55 15.74
N HIS A 113 -13.54 -9.51 16.60
CA HIS A 113 -14.59 -9.34 17.64
C HIS A 113 -15.90 -8.71 17.13
N ASN A 114 -16.38 -9.12 15.95
CA ASN A 114 -17.57 -8.60 15.25
C ASN A 114 -17.46 -7.13 14.77
N GLU A 115 -16.27 -6.55 14.81
CA GLU A 115 -15.95 -5.24 14.25
C GLU A 115 -15.17 -5.38 12.95
N ARG A 116 -15.29 -4.36 12.10
CA ARG A 116 -14.61 -4.29 10.80
C ARG A 116 -13.55 -3.23 10.80
N PHE A 117 -12.43 -3.56 10.18
CA PHE A 117 -11.28 -2.68 10.01
C PHE A 117 -10.78 -2.73 8.57
N LEU A 118 -10.42 -1.57 8.04
CA LEU A 118 -9.70 -1.46 6.79
C LEU A 118 -8.20 -1.46 7.11
N ILE A 119 -7.46 -2.37 6.49
CA ILE A 119 -6.01 -2.43 6.55
C ILE A 119 -5.46 -2.08 5.17
N ASP A 120 -4.55 -1.11 5.13
CA ASP A 120 -3.90 -0.68 3.88
C ASP A 120 -2.42 -0.34 4.12
N ALA A 121 -1.55 -1.10 3.47
CA ALA A 121 -0.10 -0.93 3.42
C ALA A 121 0.39 -0.59 2.00
N GLY A 122 -0.54 -0.35 1.05
CA GLY A 122 -0.28 -0.23 -0.38
C GLY A 122 -0.63 1.13 -0.98
N PHE A 123 -1.06 2.11 -0.19
CA PHE A 123 -1.51 3.42 -0.70
C PHE A 123 -0.37 4.47 -0.81
N GLY A 124 0.76 4.07 -1.39
CA GLY A 124 1.95 4.92 -1.50
C GLY A 124 2.50 5.33 -0.12
N VAL A 125 2.66 6.64 0.11
CA VAL A 125 3.03 7.20 1.43
C VAL A 125 1.82 7.60 2.28
N ASN A 126 0.60 7.40 1.78
CA ASN A 126 -0.64 7.74 2.48
C ASN A 126 -1.14 6.55 3.31
N LEU A 127 -0.32 6.11 4.27
CA LEU A 127 -0.57 4.90 5.03
C LEU A 127 -1.15 5.25 6.42
N PRO A 128 -2.27 4.62 6.84
CA PRO A 128 -2.81 4.78 8.19
C PRO A 128 -1.87 4.26 9.29
N LEU A 129 -1.04 3.25 8.97
CA LEU A 129 -0.11 2.60 9.91
C LEU A 129 -0.79 1.93 11.12
N GLN A 130 -2.11 1.76 11.06
CA GLN A 130 -2.93 1.05 12.02
C GLN A 130 -4.25 0.63 11.35
N PRO A 131 -5.00 -0.34 11.92
CA PRO A 131 -6.35 -0.65 11.47
C PRO A 131 -7.27 0.58 11.50
N VAL A 132 -7.99 0.85 10.42
CA VAL A 132 -8.98 1.94 10.37
C VAL A 132 -10.38 1.36 10.64
N PRO A 133 -11.02 1.67 11.78
CA PRO A 133 -12.32 1.12 12.13
C PRO A 133 -13.44 1.66 11.22
N PHE A 134 -14.48 0.86 11.03
CA PHE A 134 -15.71 1.25 10.33
C PHE A 134 -16.67 2.07 11.23
N THR A 135 -16.13 2.91 12.11
CA THR A 135 -16.88 3.76 13.05
C THR A 135 -17.01 5.21 12.59
N GLU A 136 -16.42 5.55 11.43
CA GLU A 136 -16.27 6.93 10.92
C GLU A 136 -15.40 7.87 11.76
N GLU A 137 -14.79 7.33 12.82
CA GLU A 137 -13.82 8.05 13.64
C GLU A 137 -12.47 8.19 12.92
N TRP A 138 -11.78 9.28 13.23
CA TRP A 138 -10.44 9.53 12.71
C TRP A 138 -9.42 8.73 13.51
N VAL A 139 -8.52 8.06 12.80
CA VAL A 139 -7.31 7.45 13.35
C VAL A 139 -6.08 8.23 12.90
N GLU A 140 -5.13 8.40 13.80
CA GLU A 140 -3.91 9.17 13.55
C GLU A 140 -2.86 8.32 12.83
N GLY A 141 -2.44 8.73 11.64
CA GLY A 141 -1.23 8.22 11.00
C GLY A 141 0.01 8.95 11.51
N ALA A 142 1.02 9.11 10.65
CA ALA A 142 2.21 9.90 10.99
C ALA A 142 1.90 11.41 10.97
N SER A 143 1.51 11.94 9.81
CA SER A 143 1.18 13.36 9.59
C SER A 143 -0.16 13.53 8.86
N ILE A 144 -0.98 12.48 8.88
CA ILE A 144 -2.22 12.35 8.13
C ILE A 144 -3.15 11.56 9.03
N ARG A 145 -4.36 12.05 9.26
CA ARG A 145 -5.42 11.26 9.89
C ARG A 145 -6.29 10.61 8.84
N PHE A 146 -6.85 9.46 9.15
CA PHE A 146 -7.64 8.64 8.21
C PHE A 146 -8.97 8.24 8.83
N ARG A 147 -10.00 8.06 8.01
CA ARG A 147 -11.26 7.42 8.45
C ARG A 147 -11.91 6.66 7.32
N VAL A 148 -12.64 5.61 7.66
CA VAL A 148 -13.60 4.98 6.75
C VAL A 148 -14.93 5.71 6.90
N LYS A 149 -15.49 6.24 5.81
CA LYS A 149 -16.80 6.87 5.77
C LYS A 149 -17.78 6.02 4.95
N ALA A 150 -18.97 5.75 5.48
CA ALA A 150 -20.02 5.11 4.69
C ALA A 150 -20.64 6.16 3.75
N GLU A 151 -20.33 6.08 2.47
CA GLU A 151 -20.83 7.00 1.46
C GLU A 151 -20.95 6.31 0.11
N GLN A 152 -22.16 6.30 -0.44
CA GLN A 152 -22.41 5.74 -1.76
C GLN A 152 -21.84 6.67 -2.84
N THR A 153 -20.97 6.12 -3.67
CA THR A 153 -20.46 6.77 -4.88
C THR A 153 -20.70 5.87 -6.08
N GLU A 154 -20.38 6.36 -7.28
CA GLU A 154 -20.30 5.53 -8.50
C GLU A 154 -19.18 4.47 -8.45
N LYS A 155 -18.26 4.57 -7.48
CA LYS A 155 -17.06 3.73 -7.37
C LYS A 155 -17.05 2.79 -6.16
N GLY A 156 -18.03 2.91 -5.26
CA GLY A 156 -18.04 2.12 -4.03
C GLY A 156 -19.13 2.53 -3.06
N THR A 157 -19.21 1.80 -1.96
CA THR A 157 -20.16 2.06 -0.85
C THR A 157 -19.50 2.76 0.33
N HIS A 158 -18.17 2.83 0.34
CA HIS A 158 -17.35 3.43 1.40
C HIS A 158 -16.22 4.24 0.79
N LEU A 159 -15.73 5.22 1.54
CA LEU A 159 -14.52 6.00 1.25
C LEU A 159 -13.48 5.78 2.33
N LEU A 160 -12.21 5.63 1.95
CA LEU A 160 -11.11 6.01 2.83
C LEU A 160 -10.87 7.50 2.62
N GLN A 161 -11.09 8.30 3.67
CA GLN A 161 -10.75 9.72 3.68
C GLN A 161 -9.44 9.95 4.42
N LEU A 162 -8.76 11.03 4.05
CA LEU A 162 -7.52 11.48 4.66
C LEU A 162 -7.57 12.98 4.92
N ASP A 163 -6.89 13.45 5.95
CA ASP A 163 -6.82 14.87 6.29
C ASP A 163 -5.44 15.20 6.85
N ARG A 164 -4.86 16.29 6.34
CA ARG A 164 -3.51 16.79 6.66
C ARG A 164 -3.53 18.04 7.54
N GLY A 165 -4.69 18.39 8.10
CA GLY A 165 -4.95 19.63 8.83
C GLY A 165 -5.66 20.71 7.99
N GLU A 166 -5.93 20.44 6.71
CA GLU A 166 -6.56 21.38 5.77
C GLU A 166 -8.01 21.01 5.41
N GLY A 167 -8.48 19.85 5.88
CA GLY A 167 -9.82 19.34 5.59
C GLY A 167 -9.79 17.91 5.07
N ALA A 168 -10.96 17.28 5.09
CA ALA A 168 -11.11 15.91 4.62
C ALA A 168 -11.04 15.83 3.10
N GLU A 169 -10.12 15.02 2.60
CA GLU A 169 -9.95 14.66 1.20
C GLU A 169 -10.39 13.21 0.97
N THR A 170 -10.84 12.90 -0.24
CA THR A 170 -11.13 11.52 -0.63
C THR A 170 -9.83 10.85 -1.05
N GLY A 171 -9.43 9.76 -0.38
CA GLY A 171 -8.33 8.91 -0.83
C GLY A 171 -8.79 7.97 -1.94
N TYR A 172 -9.72 7.07 -1.61
CA TYR A 172 -10.34 6.16 -2.57
C TYR A 172 -11.73 5.72 -2.13
N ALA A 173 -12.56 5.36 -3.09
CA ALA A 173 -13.80 4.62 -2.85
C ALA A 173 -13.53 3.12 -2.95
N PHE A 174 -14.27 2.32 -2.21
CA PHE A 174 -14.17 0.86 -2.28
C PHE A 174 -15.51 0.16 -2.02
N THR A 175 -15.59 -1.09 -2.45
CA THR A 175 -16.73 -1.99 -2.15
C THR A 175 -16.35 -2.98 -1.05
N LEU A 176 -17.33 -3.64 -0.44
CA LEU A 176 -17.09 -4.70 0.54
C LEU A 176 -17.10 -6.10 -0.08
N ASN A 177 -17.05 -6.20 -1.40
CA ASN A 177 -17.04 -7.48 -2.09
C ASN A 177 -15.63 -8.06 -2.07
N GLU A 178 -15.52 -9.33 -1.65
CA GLU A 178 -14.28 -10.07 -1.74
C GLU A 178 -13.80 -10.13 -3.20
N VAL A 179 -12.52 -9.86 -3.41
CA VAL A 179 -11.87 -10.03 -4.70
C VAL A 179 -10.80 -11.13 -4.66
N SER A 180 -10.60 -11.76 -5.81
CA SER A 180 -9.70 -12.91 -5.94
C SER A 180 -8.36 -12.51 -6.56
N GLU A 181 -7.43 -13.45 -6.59
CA GLU A 181 -6.17 -13.34 -7.35
C GLU A 181 -6.40 -12.99 -8.83
N ALA A 182 -7.49 -13.45 -9.44
CA ALA A 182 -7.84 -13.11 -10.82
C ALA A 182 -8.12 -11.60 -10.98
N THR A 183 -8.77 -11.00 -9.98
CA THR A 183 -8.98 -9.55 -9.96
C THR A 183 -7.64 -8.82 -9.84
N LEU A 184 -6.72 -9.29 -8.98
CA LEU A 184 -5.37 -8.70 -8.87
C LEU A 184 -4.62 -8.74 -10.21
N VAL A 185 -4.71 -9.85 -10.93
CA VAL A 185 -4.11 -9.99 -12.27
C VAL A 185 -4.72 -8.99 -13.25
N GLN A 186 -6.04 -8.78 -13.22
CA GLN A 186 -6.69 -7.76 -14.03
C GLN A 186 -6.26 -6.34 -13.63
N MET A 187 -6.17 -6.04 -12.34
CA MET A 187 -5.69 -4.73 -11.86
C MET A 187 -4.28 -4.44 -12.36
N ARG A 188 -3.38 -5.41 -12.26
CA ARG A 188 -2.01 -5.28 -12.79
C ARG A 188 -2.03 -5.06 -14.29
N HIS A 189 -2.86 -5.78 -15.03
CA HIS A 189 -2.99 -5.60 -16.48
C HIS A 189 -3.45 -4.19 -16.84
N GLU A 190 -4.50 -3.67 -16.19
CA GLU A 190 -4.95 -2.28 -16.36
C GLU A 190 -3.83 -1.29 -16.06
N ILE A 191 -3.12 -1.46 -14.94
CA ILE A 191 -2.01 -0.57 -14.57
C ILE A 191 -0.87 -0.63 -15.60
N TYR A 192 -0.61 -1.79 -16.19
CA TYR A 192 0.45 -1.98 -17.19
C TYR A 192 0.09 -1.34 -18.53
N GLU A 193 -1.14 -1.53 -19.01
CA GLU A 193 -1.50 -1.25 -20.41
C GLU A 193 -2.32 0.03 -20.58
N ASN A 194 -3.10 0.44 -19.57
CA ASN A 194 -3.99 1.58 -19.72
C ASN A 194 -3.20 2.87 -19.93
N GLU A 195 -3.55 3.64 -20.97
CA GLU A 195 -2.86 4.88 -21.31
C GLU A 195 -2.94 5.93 -20.20
N SER A 196 -4.00 5.90 -19.40
CA SER A 196 -4.22 6.83 -18.29
C SER A 196 -3.51 6.40 -16.99
N SER A 197 -2.80 5.27 -16.99
CA SER A 197 -2.12 4.78 -15.79
C SER A 197 -0.97 5.71 -15.41
N PRO A 198 -0.92 6.22 -14.16
CA PRO A 198 0.20 7.04 -13.73
C PRO A 198 1.47 6.21 -13.50
N PHE A 199 1.34 4.88 -13.37
CA PHE A 199 2.43 3.99 -12.96
C PHE A 199 3.18 3.36 -14.14
N ASN A 200 2.73 3.50 -15.38
CA ASN A 200 3.40 2.95 -16.57
C ASN A 200 4.13 3.99 -17.43
N LYS A 201 4.27 5.24 -16.94
CA LYS A 201 4.86 6.35 -17.69
C LYS A 201 6.29 6.68 -17.27
N ARG A 202 6.52 6.76 -15.96
CA ARG A 202 7.79 7.23 -15.39
C ARG A 202 8.17 6.43 -14.16
N ALA A 203 9.46 6.37 -13.86
CA ALA A 203 9.95 5.74 -12.64
C ALA A 203 9.45 6.47 -11.39
N LEU A 204 8.89 5.70 -10.47
CA LEU A 204 8.39 6.16 -9.17
C LEU A 204 8.66 5.10 -8.12
N ALA A 205 9.33 5.52 -7.05
CA ALA A 205 9.37 4.78 -5.80
C ALA A 205 9.15 5.73 -4.63
N SER A 206 8.53 5.22 -3.57
CA SER A 206 8.41 5.96 -2.32
C SER A 206 8.42 5.00 -1.14
N LYS A 207 8.93 5.46 0.00
CA LYS A 207 8.98 4.65 1.22
C LYS A 207 8.92 5.55 2.45
N LEU A 208 8.19 5.11 3.47
CA LEU A 208 8.28 5.77 4.77
C LEU A 208 9.62 5.44 5.43
N THR A 209 10.08 6.35 6.27
CA THR A 209 11.25 6.17 7.14
C THR A 209 10.80 6.45 8.58
N PRO A 210 11.58 6.04 9.60
CA PRO A 210 11.25 6.36 10.99
C PRO A 210 11.05 7.85 11.28
N THR A 211 11.62 8.73 10.45
CA THR A 211 11.61 10.19 10.63
C THR A 211 10.86 10.94 9.52
N GLY A 212 10.25 10.24 8.55
CA GLY A 212 9.54 10.87 7.44
C GLY A 212 9.35 9.95 6.24
N ARG A 213 9.81 10.39 5.06
CA ARG A 213 9.63 9.63 3.81
C ARG A 213 10.65 10.01 2.75
N VAL A 214 10.88 9.08 1.83
CA VAL A 214 11.66 9.31 0.62
C VAL A 214 10.78 9.06 -0.61
N ILE A 215 10.91 9.92 -1.62
CA ILE A 215 10.29 9.80 -2.93
C ILE A 215 11.40 9.86 -3.97
N VAL A 216 11.40 8.91 -4.90
CA VAL A 216 12.43 8.75 -5.92
C VAL A 216 11.75 8.74 -7.28
N THR A 217 12.21 9.62 -8.17
CA THR A 217 11.83 9.67 -9.59
C THR A 217 13.04 9.29 -10.45
N GLU A 218 12.90 9.36 -11.77
CA GLU A 218 13.99 9.07 -12.72
C GLU A 218 15.25 9.92 -12.48
N ASP A 219 15.08 11.13 -11.99
CA ASP A 219 16.10 12.18 -11.98
C ASP A 219 16.37 12.78 -10.59
N HIS A 220 15.46 12.61 -9.63
CA HIS A 220 15.58 13.21 -8.29
C HIS A 220 15.21 12.27 -7.16
N ILE A 221 15.78 12.56 -5.99
CA ILE A 221 15.32 12.07 -4.70
C ILE A 221 14.78 13.27 -3.94
N THR A 222 13.57 13.12 -3.40
CA THR A 222 12.98 14.04 -2.43
C THR A 222 12.91 13.34 -1.09
N THR A 223 13.63 13.86 -0.10
CA THR A 223 13.63 13.35 1.27
C THR A 223 12.90 14.34 2.16
N HIS A 224 11.93 13.85 2.90
CA HIS A 224 11.28 14.55 4.00
C HIS A 224 11.78 13.93 5.31
N GLU A 225 12.47 14.70 6.13
CA GLU A 225 12.94 14.30 7.45
C GLU A 225 12.49 15.36 8.46
N HIS A 226 11.59 14.97 9.38
CA HIS A 226 10.92 15.91 10.28
C HIS A 226 10.27 17.07 9.50
N GLU A 227 10.68 18.31 9.76
CA GLU A 227 10.20 19.52 9.07
C GLU A 227 11.05 19.89 7.84
N GLU A 228 12.16 19.19 7.60
CA GLU A 228 13.07 19.49 6.50
C GLU A 228 12.70 18.71 5.24
N VAL A 229 12.71 19.42 4.11
CA VAL A 229 12.53 18.83 2.78
C VAL A 229 13.78 19.12 1.95
N SER A 230 14.41 18.07 1.43
CA SER A 230 15.52 18.21 0.49
C SER A 230 15.20 17.50 -0.82
N LYS A 231 15.53 18.16 -1.93
CA LYS A 231 15.43 17.58 -3.28
C LYS A 231 16.81 17.62 -3.92
N LYS A 232 17.33 16.45 -4.32
CA LYS A 232 18.68 16.30 -4.88
C LYS A 232 18.61 15.47 -6.17
N PRO A 233 19.52 15.69 -7.13
CA PRO A 233 19.66 14.79 -8.27
C PRO A 233 19.91 13.35 -7.80
N LEU A 234 19.35 12.39 -8.53
CA LEU A 234 19.55 10.98 -8.26
C LEU A 234 21.03 10.60 -8.52
N PRO A 235 21.76 10.04 -7.54
CA PRO A 235 23.21 9.86 -7.64
C PRO A 235 23.62 8.59 -8.40
N VAL A 236 22.69 7.65 -8.59
CA VAL A 236 22.88 6.35 -9.28
C VAL A 236 21.61 6.05 -10.08
N PRO A 237 21.60 5.10 -11.03
CA PRO A 237 20.37 4.74 -11.74
C PRO A 237 19.21 4.38 -10.80
N PHE A 238 17.98 4.73 -11.19
CA PHE A 238 16.76 4.50 -10.40
C PHE A 238 16.66 3.08 -9.84
N GLU A 239 16.88 2.10 -10.71
CA GLU A 239 16.85 0.67 -10.39
C GLU A 239 17.78 0.31 -9.22
N ASP A 240 18.99 0.87 -9.21
CA ASP A 240 20.00 0.59 -8.19
C ASP A 240 19.70 1.33 -6.90
N TYR A 241 19.20 2.57 -6.98
CA TYR A 241 18.80 3.32 -5.79
C TYR A 241 17.63 2.64 -5.06
N VAL A 242 16.61 2.20 -5.79
CA VAL A 242 15.42 1.57 -5.19
C VAL A 242 15.75 0.22 -4.55
N LYS A 243 16.70 -0.56 -5.10
CA LYS A 243 17.20 -1.78 -4.42
C LYS A 243 17.77 -1.48 -3.04
N ASN A 244 18.47 -0.36 -2.90
CA ASN A 244 19.06 0.07 -1.63
C ASN A 244 18.03 0.64 -0.63
N LEU A 245 16.78 0.87 -1.06
CA LEU A 245 15.69 1.20 -0.14
C LEU A 245 15.20 -0.02 0.64
N ILE A 246 15.55 -1.23 0.24
CA ILE A 246 15.09 -2.47 0.89
C ILE A 246 16.24 -3.01 1.74
N PRO A 247 16.03 -3.29 3.05
CA PRO A 247 17.06 -3.84 3.92
C PRO A 247 17.44 -5.28 3.56
#